data_AF-A0A1W9H5Q9-F1
#
_entry.id   AF-A0A1W9H5Q9-F1
#
_cell.length_a   1.000
_cell.length_b   1.000
_cell.length_c   1.000
_cell.angle_alpha   90.00
_cell.angle_beta   90.00
_cell.angle_gamma   90.00
#
_symmetry.space_group_name_H-M   'P 1'
#
loop_
_entity.id
_entity.type
_entity.pdbx_description
1 polymer ?
#
loop_
_entity_poly.entity_id
_entity_poly.type
_entity_poly.pdbx_seq_one_letter_code
_entity_poly.pdbx_strand_id
1 'polypeptide(L)'
;MRIARTASYSLLLIIVMAPAVHADDPCLGEDEKKAAFTRSAALKKAEQAGRSAALFDAYLQIMADDCMDRYDKNAVMQAKANLPMLGRDLAKAAETQGALYSTDPKRLDGQATAFRYYEAIGDHQEANRVVLKAVQARPDDLRVFEKAWNIDNGRYGPADPSTGSRQPYSSPPAFRQELTKVASTNADRLMKAEEKDAQGLTGNIGELGKASAQSLEKLRSAALWMQYVPGGDRPARDRAEQRGDTIMKRPDPTFTQGQAMLYYEFAGSPKAKDMTAHIKKKSEESQRAMEKAGESMKGMFSQKGEAEQKQFDKKKADLEKELGF
;
A
#
# COMPACT_ATOMS: atom_id res chain seq x y z
N MET A 1 -37.29 -11.49 94.34
CA MET A 1 -38.68 -11.26 93.86
C MET A 1 -38.67 -9.99 93.00
N ARG A 2 -39.11 -10.07 91.72
CA ARG A 2 -39.25 -9.00 90.69
C ARG A 2 -37.91 -8.45 90.14
N ILE A 3 -37.44 -8.75 88.93
CA ILE A 3 -37.95 -8.56 87.55
C ILE A 3 -38.37 -7.12 87.24
N ALA A 4 -37.57 -6.40 86.43
CA ALA A 4 -37.98 -5.88 85.11
C ALA A 4 -37.05 -4.77 84.54
N ARG A 5 -36.62 -4.96 83.27
CA ARG A 5 -36.52 -3.98 82.15
C ARG A 5 -35.43 -2.89 82.25
N THR A 6 -34.73 -2.41 81.21
CA THR A 6 -34.69 -2.49 79.73
C THR A 6 -33.43 -1.69 79.34
N ALA A 7 -32.63 -2.01 78.30
CA ALA A 7 -32.81 -1.64 76.89
C ALA A 7 -31.60 -2.21 76.13
N SER A 8 -31.72 -3.04 75.10
CA SER A 8 -32.10 -2.70 73.72
C SER A 8 -31.15 -1.69 73.07
N TYR A 9 -30.04 -2.18 72.53
CA TYR A 9 -29.31 -1.55 71.43
C TYR A 9 -29.28 -2.53 70.26
N SER A 10 -29.99 -2.19 69.20
CA SER A 10 -30.00 -2.89 67.92
C SER A 10 -28.65 -2.66 67.23
N LEU A 11 -27.84 -3.71 67.09
CA LEU A 11 -26.66 -3.70 66.22
C LEU A 11 -27.10 -4.11 64.82
N LEU A 12 -27.19 -3.15 63.90
CA LEU A 12 -27.31 -3.37 62.46
C LEU A 12 -25.98 -3.96 61.96
N LEU A 13 -25.93 -5.27 61.75
CA LEU A 13 -24.86 -5.94 61.02
C LEU A 13 -25.12 -5.78 59.51
N ILE A 14 -24.48 -4.77 58.91
CA ILE A 14 -24.33 -4.69 57.46
C ILE A 14 -23.28 -5.73 57.07
N ILE A 15 -23.75 -6.88 56.55
CA ILE A 15 -22.89 -7.83 55.86
C ILE A 15 -22.54 -7.20 54.52
N VAL A 16 -21.35 -6.61 54.42
CA VAL A 16 -20.75 -6.27 53.14
C VAL A 16 -20.37 -7.59 52.48
N MET A 17 -21.29 -8.14 51.68
CA MET A 17 -20.91 -9.14 50.69
C MET A 17 -20.08 -8.42 49.64
N ALA A 18 -18.76 -8.47 49.79
CA ALA A 18 -17.86 -8.22 48.67
C ALA A 18 -18.28 -9.20 47.56
N PRO A 19 -18.58 -8.74 46.33
CA PRO A 19 -18.76 -9.67 45.23
C PRO A 19 -17.46 -10.45 45.12
N ALA A 20 -17.55 -11.78 45.21
CA ALA A 20 -16.47 -12.65 44.82
C ALA A 20 -16.21 -12.37 43.34
N VAL A 21 -15.19 -11.56 43.06
CA VAL A 21 -14.62 -11.45 41.72
C VAL A 21 -13.88 -12.77 41.51
N HIS A 22 -14.61 -13.80 41.04
CA HIS A 22 -13.96 -14.92 40.39
C HIS A 22 -13.26 -14.34 39.16
N ALA A 23 -11.94 -14.42 39.15
CA ALA A 23 -11.22 -14.41 37.90
C ALA A 23 -11.70 -15.66 37.16
N ASP A 24 -12.71 -15.51 36.30
CA ASP A 24 -13.21 -16.58 35.46
C ASP A 24 -12.03 -17.06 34.61
N ASP A 25 -11.52 -18.25 34.94
CA ASP A 25 -10.57 -18.94 34.08
C ASP A 25 -11.30 -19.22 32.77
N PRO A 26 -10.89 -18.58 31.65
CA PRO A 26 -11.62 -18.61 30.40
C PRO A 26 -11.73 -20.03 29.84
N CYS A 27 -10.94 -20.97 30.34
CA CYS A 27 -10.92 -22.36 29.94
C CYS A 27 -11.76 -23.26 30.85
N LEU A 28 -12.82 -22.74 31.48
CA LEU A 28 -13.76 -23.51 32.30
C LEU A 28 -15.14 -23.71 31.66
N GLY A 29 -15.47 -23.00 30.58
CA GLY A 29 -16.75 -23.15 29.92
C GLY A 29 -16.88 -24.46 29.13
N GLU A 30 -18.12 -24.93 28.99
CA GLU A 30 -18.40 -26.15 28.21
C GLU A 30 -18.17 -25.96 26.71
N ASP A 31 -18.24 -24.73 26.22
CA ASP A 31 -17.97 -24.40 24.82
C ASP A 31 -16.47 -24.54 24.49
N GLU A 32 -15.58 -24.06 25.37
CA GLU A 32 -14.13 -24.20 25.25
C GLU A 32 -13.71 -25.67 25.30
N LYS A 33 -14.29 -26.43 26.24
CA LYS A 33 -14.10 -27.89 26.33
C LYS A 33 -14.52 -28.60 25.06
N LYS A 34 -15.70 -28.27 24.52
CA LYS A 34 -16.21 -28.86 23.27
C LYS A 34 -15.33 -28.47 22.07
N ALA A 35 -14.87 -27.23 22.01
CA ALA A 35 -13.96 -26.76 20.97
C ALA A 35 -12.62 -27.52 21.04
N ALA A 36 -12.02 -27.65 22.23
CA ALA A 36 -10.77 -28.39 22.44
C ALA A 36 -10.90 -29.86 21.99
N PHE A 37 -11.95 -30.56 22.40
CA PHE A 37 -12.18 -31.95 21.96
C PHE A 37 -12.41 -32.06 20.45
N THR A 38 -13.07 -31.06 19.84
CA THR A 38 -13.24 -31.01 18.38
C THR A 38 -11.88 -30.88 17.68
N ARG A 39 -10.97 -30.05 18.19
CA ARG A 39 -9.60 -29.91 17.66
C ARG A 39 -8.79 -31.19 17.85
N SER A 40 -8.84 -31.83 19.01
CA SER A 40 -8.20 -33.14 19.24
C SER A 40 -8.70 -34.22 18.27
N ALA A 41 -10.01 -34.26 18.01
CA ALA A 41 -10.59 -35.19 17.05
C ALA A 41 -10.13 -34.87 15.61
N ALA A 42 -10.05 -33.59 15.25
CA ALA A 42 -9.53 -33.15 13.96
C ALA A 42 -8.05 -33.53 13.78
N LEU A 43 -7.22 -33.40 14.83
CA LEU A 43 -5.82 -33.83 14.81
C LEU A 43 -5.72 -35.34 14.52
N LYS A 44 -6.43 -36.19 15.27
CA LYS A 44 -6.43 -37.65 15.04
C LYS A 44 -6.84 -38.01 13.62
N LYS A 45 -7.84 -37.31 13.07
CA LYS A 45 -8.28 -37.50 11.69
C LYS A 45 -7.19 -37.09 10.69
N ALA A 46 -6.48 -36.00 10.93
CA ALA A 46 -5.39 -35.54 10.08
C ALA A 46 -4.20 -36.52 10.09
N GLU A 47 -3.86 -37.08 11.26
CA GLU A 47 -2.84 -38.13 11.42
C GLU A 47 -3.18 -39.37 10.60
N GLN A 48 -4.44 -39.84 10.69
CA GLN A 48 -4.93 -41.00 9.92
C GLN A 48 -4.95 -40.75 8.40
N ALA A 49 -5.24 -39.51 7.99
CA ALA A 49 -5.30 -39.17 6.56
C ALA A 49 -3.91 -39.11 5.89
N GLY A 50 -2.83 -39.01 6.66
CA GLY A 50 -1.44 -38.99 6.16
C GLY A 50 -1.10 -37.78 5.28
N ARG A 51 -1.92 -36.72 5.29
CA ARG A 51 -1.71 -35.51 4.48
C ARG A 51 -0.93 -34.46 5.28
N SER A 52 0.36 -34.33 5.00
CA SER A 52 1.29 -33.45 5.74
C SER A 52 0.80 -32.01 5.93
N ALA A 53 0.24 -31.37 4.89
CA ALA A 53 -0.27 -29.99 5.01
C ALA A 53 -1.50 -29.89 5.92
N ALA A 54 -2.41 -30.87 5.89
CA ALA A 54 -3.58 -30.89 6.77
C ALA A 54 -3.18 -31.20 8.23
N LEU A 55 -2.19 -32.06 8.42
CA LEU A 55 -1.60 -32.34 9.73
C LEU A 55 -0.93 -31.08 10.31
N PHE A 56 -0.22 -30.33 9.48
CA PHE A 56 0.38 -29.05 9.87
C PHE A 56 -0.68 -28.03 10.31
N ASP A 57 -1.75 -27.86 9.53
CA ASP A 57 -2.87 -26.97 9.89
C ASP A 57 -3.52 -27.41 11.22
N ALA A 58 -3.70 -28.72 11.44
CA ALA A 58 -4.23 -29.24 12.70
C ALA A 58 -3.30 -28.93 13.88
N TYR A 59 -1.98 -29.13 13.74
CA TYR A 59 -1.03 -28.76 14.80
C TYR A 59 -1.03 -27.26 15.10
N LEU A 60 -1.14 -26.39 14.09
CA LEU A 60 -1.28 -24.94 14.32
C LEU A 60 -2.54 -24.61 15.11
N GLN A 61 -3.67 -25.25 14.80
CA GLN A 61 -4.91 -25.05 15.54
C GLN A 61 -4.82 -25.50 16.99
N ILE A 62 -4.06 -26.56 17.28
CA ILE A 62 -3.79 -27.00 18.66
C ILE A 62 -2.92 -25.98 19.39
N MET A 63 -1.87 -25.47 18.74
CA MET A 63 -0.94 -24.51 19.35
C MET A 63 -1.54 -23.11 19.55
N ALA A 64 -2.57 -22.75 18.79
CA ALA A 64 -3.25 -21.46 18.87
C ALA A 64 -4.43 -21.44 19.86
N ASP A 65 -4.71 -22.55 20.53
CA ASP A 65 -5.80 -22.65 21.50
C ASP A 65 -5.23 -22.72 22.92
N ASP A 66 -5.42 -21.63 23.66
CA ASP A 66 -4.87 -21.47 25.00
C ASP A 66 -5.46 -22.48 26.01
N CYS A 67 -6.60 -23.09 25.71
CA CYS A 67 -7.27 -24.06 26.59
C CYS A 67 -6.86 -25.51 26.32
N MET A 68 -6.13 -25.78 25.23
CA MET A 68 -5.76 -27.14 24.85
C MET A 68 -4.87 -27.84 25.88
N ASP A 69 -3.98 -27.12 26.58
CA ASP A 69 -3.11 -27.74 27.60
C ASP A 69 -3.92 -28.34 28.76
N ARG A 70 -5.10 -27.76 29.05
CA ARG A 70 -6.01 -28.26 30.08
C ARG A 70 -6.74 -29.53 29.65
N TYR A 71 -7.25 -29.55 28.41
CA TYR A 71 -8.17 -30.60 27.95
C TYR A 71 -7.48 -31.75 27.22
N ASP A 72 -6.37 -31.50 26.54
CA ASP A 72 -5.58 -32.52 25.85
C ASP A 72 -4.10 -32.09 25.73
N LYS A 73 -3.42 -32.12 26.89
CA LYS A 73 -1.98 -31.86 27.00
C LYS A 73 -1.13 -32.71 26.07
N ASN A 74 -1.55 -33.93 25.78
CA ASN A 74 -0.81 -34.82 24.88
C ASN A 74 -0.81 -34.29 23.44
N ALA A 75 -1.97 -33.81 22.95
CA ALA A 75 -2.05 -33.16 21.65
C ALA A 75 -1.15 -31.91 21.58
N VAL A 76 -1.10 -31.10 22.64
CA VAL A 76 -0.19 -29.93 22.71
C VAL A 76 1.27 -30.35 22.66
N MET A 77 1.68 -31.35 23.44
CA MET A 77 3.07 -31.85 23.42
C MET A 77 3.45 -32.43 22.05
N GLN A 78 2.55 -33.18 21.42
CA GLN A 78 2.76 -33.72 20.08
C GLN A 78 2.88 -32.61 19.02
N ALA A 79 1.98 -31.62 19.05
CA ALA A 79 2.05 -30.47 18.16
C ALA A 79 3.36 -29.71 18.34
N LYS A 80 3.73 -29.39 19.58
CA LYS A 80 4.98 -28.67 19.91
C LYS A 80 6.22 -29.42 19.45
N ALA A 81 6.25 -30.75 19.56
CA ALA A 81 7.39 -31.56 19.15
C ALA A 81 7.52 -31.69 17.62
N ASN A 82 6.41 -31.85 16.91
CA ASN A 82 6.43 -32.22 15.49
C ASN A 82 6.27 -31.03 14.53
N LEU A 83 5.59 -29.96 14.95
CA LEU A 83 5.26 -28.81 14.11
C LEU A 83 6.50 -28.16 13.46
N PRO A 84 7.63 -27.92 14.17
CA PRO A 84 8.79 -27.27 13.55
C PRO A 84 9.40 -28.08 12.41
N MET A 85 9.56 -29.40 12.59
CA MET A 85 10.14 -30.27 11.57
C MET A 85 9.22 -30.40 10.36
N LEU A 86 7.92 -30.67 10.60
CA LEU A 86 6.92 -30.78 9.54
C LEU A 86 6.81 -29.47 8.73
N GLY A 87 6.81 -28.32 9.41
CA GLY A 87 6.79 -27.02 8.76
C GLY A 87 8.03 -26.78 7.88
N ARG A 88 9.22 -27.15 8.36
CA ARG A 88 10.46 -27.03 7.55
C ARG A 88 10.43 -27.92 6.31
N ASP A 89 9.94 -29.14 6.42
CA ASP A 89 9.86 -30.07 5.29
C ASP A 89 8.86 -29.59 4.23
N LEU A 90 7.68 -29.12 4.66
CA LEU A 90 6.70 -28.49 3.79
C LEU A 90 7.25 -27.21 3.14
N ALA A 91 7.99 -26.39 3.88
CA ALA A 91 8.61 -25.19 3.35
C ALA A 91 9.64 -25.50 2.26
N LYS A 92 10.52 -26.49 2.49
CA LYS A 92 11.51 -26.95 1.51
C LYS A 92 10.85 -27.54 0.27
N ALA A 93 9.77 -28.31 0.43
CA ALA A 93 9.00 -28.84 -0.69
C ALA A 93 8.39 -27.71 -1.54
N ALA A 94 7.77 -26.72 -0.89
CA ALA A 94 7.23 -25.54 -1.56
C ALA A 94 8.33 -24.73 -2.28
N GLU A 95 9.50 -24.57 -1.65
CA GLU A 95 10.64 -23.87 -2.27
C GLU A 95 11.15 -24.61 -3.51
N THR A 96 11.22 -25.95 -3.47
CA THR A 96 11.63 -26.78 -4.61
C THR A 96 10.68 -26.64 -5.79
N GLN A 97 9.40 -26.42 -5.52
CA GLN A 97 8.38 -26.14 -6.53
C GLN A 97 8.38 -24.67 -7.01
N GLY A 98 9.29 -23.83 -6.52
CA GLY A 98 9.34 -22.41 -6.84
C GLY A 98 8.25 -21.56 -6.14
N ALA A 99 7.49 -22.14 -5.21
CA ALA A 99 6.43 -21.48 -4.47
C ALA A 99 7.00 -20.69 -3.28
N LEU A 100 7.81 -19.68 -3.58
CA LEU A 100 8.57 -18.92 -2.57
C LEU A 100 7.67 -18.02 -1.73
N TYR A 101 6.87 -17.18 -2.38
CA TYR A 101 6.12 -16.10 -1.74
C TYR A 101 4.75 -15.87 -2.40
N SER A 102 3.74 -15.67 -1.56
CA SER A 102 2.41 -15.20 -1.94
C SER A 102 1.85 -14.30 -0.84
N THR A 103 1.02 -13.35 -1.25
CA THR A 103 0.19 -12.56 -0.33
C THR A 103 -0.94 -13.40 0.26
N ASP A 104 -1.44 -14.36 -0.50
CA ASP A 104 -2.55 -15.21 -0.08
C ASP A 104 -2.06 -16.28 0.91
N PRO A 105 -2.84 -16.59 1.97
CA PRO A 105 -2.49 -17.62 2.93
C PRO A 105 -2.31 -19.01 2.29
N LYS A 106 -3.09 -19.29 1.25
CA LYS A 106 -3.04 -20.52 0.46
C LYS A 106 -3.04 -20.17 -1.02
N ARG A 107 -2.29 -20.94 -1.80
CA ARG A 107 -2.25 -20.90 -3.26
C ARG A 107 -3.52 -21.55 -3.84
N LEU A 108 -3.69 -21.45 -5.15
CA LEU A 108 -4.82 -22.04 -5.89
C LEU A 108 -4.94 -23.56 -5.74
N ASP A 109 -3.81 -24.25 -5.49
CA ASP A 109 -3.76 -25.69 -5.21
C ASP A 109 -4.07 -26.04 -3.74
N GLY A 110 -4.42 -25.04 -2.92
CA GLY A 110 -4.68 -25.19 -1.49
C GLY A 110 -3.44 -25.31 -0.61
N GLN A 111 -2.23 -25.23 -1.17
CA GLN A 111 -0.97 -25.30 -0.43
C GLN A 111 -0.45 -23.92 -0.05
N ALA A 112 0.30 -23.82 1.06
CA ALA A 112 0.96 -22.57 1.44
C ALA A 112 2.30 -22.41 0.71
N THR A 113 2.85 -21.20 0.69
CA THR A 113 4.20 -20.96 0.16
C THR A 113 5.28 -21.28 1.19
N ALA A 114 6.53 -21.44 0.72
CA ALA A 114 7.68 -21.67 1.60
C ALA A 114 7.79 -20.60 2.69
N PHE A 115 7.63 -19.33 2.33
CA PHE A 115 7.60 -18.22 3.28
C PHE A 115 6.56 -18.43 4.39
N ARG A 116 5.34 -18.87 4.06
CA ARG A 116 4.24 -19.03 5.02
C ARG A 116 4.50 -20.15 6.01
N TYR A 117 5.07 -21.26 5.55
CA TYR A 117 5.45 -22.36 6.45
C TYR A 117 6.55 -21.93 7.43
N TYR A 118 7.61 -21.25 6.96
CA TYR A 118 8.66 -20.74 7.84
C TYR A 118 8.14 -19.70 8.84
N GLU A 119 7.26 -18.78 8.41
CA GLU A 119 6.62 -17.82 9.32
C GLU A 119 5.78 -18.50 10.40
N ALA A 120 4.98 -19.50 10.02
CA ALA A 120 4.07 -20.18 10.94
C ALA A 120 4.80 -20.95 12.05
N ILE A 121 6.02 -21.41 11.79
CA ILE A 121 6.86 -22.08 12.81
C ILE A 121 7.83 -21.13 13.52
N GLY A 122 7.80 -19.83 13.21
CA GLY A 122 8.68 -18.82 13.81
C GLY A 122 10.13 -18.86 13.33
N ASP A 123 10.42 -19.54 12.21
CA ASP A 123 11.76 -19.59 11.62
C ASP A 123 11.98 -18.35 10.72
N HIS A 124 12.03 -17.18 11.36
CA HIS A 124 12.09 -15.90 10.66
C HIS A 124 13.37 -15.73 9.83
N GLN A 125 14.46 -16.41 10.18
CA GLN A 125 15.69 -16.40 9.39
C GLN A 125 15.49 -17.06 8.03
N GLU A 126 14.88 -18.24 7.99
CA GLU A 126 14.57 -18.91 6.73
C GLU A 126 13.45 -18.20 5.96
N ALA A 127 12.46 -17.64 6.66
CA ALA A 127 11.44 -16.81 6.03
C ALA A 127 12.06 -15.59 5.31
N ASN A 128 13.04 -14.93 5.94
CA ASN A 128 13.81 -13.83 5.35
C ASN A 128 14.65 -14.28 4.15
N ARG A 129 15.26 -15.46 4.21
CA ARG A 129 16.01 -16.01 3.06
C ARG A 129 15.08 -16.24 1.86
N VAL A 130 13.93 -16.88 2.08
CA VAL A 130 12.98 -17.22 1.01
C VAL A 130 12.34 -15.99 0.39
N VAL A 131 11.92 -15.01 1.19
CA VAL A 131 11.35 -13.77 0.63
C VAL A 131 12.40 -12.98 -0.15
N LEU A 132 13.67 -12.96 0.30
CA LEU A 132 14.74 -12.32 -0.45
C LEU A 132 14.97 -13.01 -1.80
N LYS A 133 14.94 -14.34 -1.81
CA LYS A 133 14.99 -15.14 -3.05
C LYS A 133 13.82 -14.81 -3.97
N ALA A 134 12.61 -14.57 -3.43
CA ALA A 134 11.45 -14.15 -4.21
C ALA A 134 11.61 -12.75 -4.80
N VAL A 135 12.19 -11.81 -4.04
CA VAL A 135 12.55 -10.46 -4.52
C VAL A 135 13.59 -10.56 -5.64
N GLN A 136 14.64 -11.37 -5.47
CA GLN A 136 15.69 -11.56 -6.48
C GLN A 136 15.18 -12.23 -7.76
N ALA A 137 14.18 -13.10 -7.66
CA ALA A 137 13.55 -13.73 -8.82
C ALA A 137 12.69 -12.77 -9.65
N ARG A 138 12.14 -11.72 -9.02
CA ARG A 138 11.35 -10.65 -9.66
C ARG A 138 11.79 -9.28 -9.14
N PRO A 139 13.01 -8.84 -9.49
CA PRO A 139 13.63 -7.68 -8.87
C PRO A 139 12.92 -6.37 -9.17
N ASP A 140 12.08 -6.33 -10.21
CA ASP A 140 11.27 -5.19 -10.62
C ASP A 140 9.85 -5.18 -10.02
N ASP A 141 9.42 -6.23 -9.32
CA ASP A 141 8.12 -6.27 -8.63
C ASP A 141 8.19 -5.53 -7.28
N LEU A 142 7.88 -4.23 -7.33
CA LEU A 142 7.87 -3.36 -6.16
C LEU A 142 6.97 -3.90 -5.03
N ARG A 143 5.87 -4.60 -5.35
CA ARG A 143 4.94 -5.10 -4.32
C ARG A 143 5.58 -6.21 -3.49
N VAL A 144 6.31 -7.12 -4.12
CA VAL A 144 7.06 -8.18 -3.40
C VAL A 144 8.17 -7.55 -2.57
N PHE A 145 8.87 -6.56 -3.14
CA PHE A 145 9.90 -5.82 -2.43
C PHE A 145 9.35 -5.10 -1.19
N GLU A 146 8.25 -4.35 -1.29
CA GLU A 146 7.62 -3.65 -0.18
C GLU A 146 7.22 -4.58 0.97
N LYS A 147 6.75 -5.78 0.63
CA LYS A 147 6.43 -6.81 1.63
C LYS A 147 7.68 -7.33 2.33
N ALA A 148 8.78 -7.53 1.60
CA ALA A 148 10.07 -7.90 2.18
C ALA A 148 10.65 -6.76 3.04
N TRP A 149 10.45 -5.51 2.64
CA TRP A 149 10.91 -4.34 3.39
C TRP A 149 10.15 -4.18 4.71
N ASN A 150 8.84 -4.42 4.71
CA ASN A 150 7.99 -4.27 5.90
C ASN A 150 7.82 -5.56 6.70
N ILE A 151 8.69 -6.54 6.47
CA ILE A 151 8.47 -7.90 6.96
C ILE A 151 8.59 -8.06 8.47
N ASP A 152 9.28 -7.13 9.14
CA ASP A 152 9.44 -7.13 10.59
C ASP A 152 8.16 -6.62 11.30
N ASN A 153 7.26 -5.97 10.59
CA ASN A 153 6.03 -5.43 11.18
C ASN A 153 5.15 -6.57 11.70
N GLY A 154 4.92 -6.57 13.02
CA GLY A 154 4.12 -7.60 13.69
C GLY A 154 4.87 -8.89 14.00
N ARG A 155 6.18 -8.96 13.71
CA ARG A 155 7.02 -10.07 14.18
C ARG A 155 7.58 -9.76 15.55
N TYR A 156 7.69 -10.82 16.34
CA TYR A 156 8.20 -10.74 17.70
C TYR A 156 9.22 -11.86 17.91
N GLY A 157 10.27 -11.55 18.66
CA GLY A 157 11.21 -12.55 19.14
C GLY A 157 10.56 -13.51 20.14
N PRO A 158 11.33 -14.51 20.60
CA PRO A 158 10.89 -15.40 21.67
C PRO A 158 10.53 -14.59 22.92
N ALA A 159 9.55 -15.08 23.68
CA ALA A 159 9.20 -14.48 24.96
C ALA A 159 10.37 -14.61 25.94
N ASP A 160 10.67 -13.52 26.62
CA ASP A 160 11.65 -13.47 27.69
C ASP A 160 11.20 -14.42 28.84
N PRO A 161 12.04 -15.38 29.27
CA PRO A 161 11.63 -16.37 30.28
C PRO A 161 11.31 -15.77 31.65
N SER A 162 11.81 -14.57 31.96
CA SER A 162 11.67 -13.92 33.26
C SER A 162 10.50 -12.94 33.32
N THR A 163 10.19 -12.28 32.21
CA THR A 163 9.17 -11.24 32.14
C THR A 163 7.96 -11.62 31.29
N GLY A 164 8.06 -12.68 30.49
CA GLY A 164 7.04 -13.06 29.49
C GLY A 164 6.91 -12.08 28.33
N SER A 165 7.66 -10.97 28.35
CA SER A 165 7.60 -9.93 27.33
C SER A 165 8.25 -10.39 26.03
N ARG A 166 7.73 -9.95 24.89
CA ARG A 166 8.33 -10.23 23.58
C ARG A 166 8.91 -8.95 22.99
N GLN A 167 10.17 -9.00 22.62
CA GLN A 167 10.81 -7.89 21.90
C GLN A 167 10.39 -7.92 20.42
N PRO A 168 10.16 -6.76 19.78
CA PRO A 168 9.97 -6.70 18.34
C PRO A 168 11.13 -7.38 17.61
N TYR A 169 10.82 -8.19 16.60
CA TYR A 169 11.86 -8.81 15.78
C TYR A 169 12.48 -7.76 14.85
N SER A 170 13.80 -7.85 14.66
CA SER A 170 14.52 -7.05 13.67
C SER A 170 15.29 -7.98 12.75
N SER A 171 15.06 -7.85 11.45
CA SER A 171 15.76 -8.64 10.45
C SER A 171 17.27 -8.38 10.47
N PRO A 172 18.11 -9.38 10.16
CA PRO A 172 19.56 -9.22 10.17
C PRO A 172 20.04 -8.08 9.25
N PRO A 173 21.13 -7.36 9.60
CA PRO A 173 21.65 -6.27 8.76
C PRO A 173 21.95 -6.67 7.32
N ALA A 174 22.45 -7.90 7.10
CA ALA A 174 22.73 -8.42 5.76
C ALA A 174 21.46 -8.52 4.88
N PHE A 175 20.31 -8.90 5.46
CA PHE A 175 19.04 -8.93 4.73
C PHE A 175 18.62 -7.52 4.29
N ARG A 176 18.77 -6.53 5.19
CA ARG A 176 18.48 -5.12 4.88
C ARG A 176 19.40 -4.56 3.79
N GLN A 177 20.69 -4.88 3.84
CA GLN A 177 21.66 -4.48 2.83
C GLN A 177 21.30 -5.01 1.44
N GLU A 178 20.90 -6.28 1.33
CA GLU A 178 20.49 -6.86 0.05
C GLU A 178 19.20 -6.20 -0.50
N LEU A 179 18.23 -5.88 0.35
CA LEU A 179 17.06 -5.11 -0.09
C LEU A 179 17.45 -3.70 -0.57
N THR A 180 18.28 -2.98 0.17
CA THR A 180 18.77 -1.66 -0.25
C THR A 180 19.48 -1.72 -1.60
N LYS A 181 20.27 -2.78 -1.84
CA LYS A 181 20.93 -3.02 -3.12
C LYS A 181 19.94 -3.23 -4.27
N VAL A 182 18.88 -4.00 -4.06
CA VAL A 182 17.81 -4.19 -5.07
C VAL A 182 17.12 -2.85 -5.38
N ALA A 183 16.78 -2.07 -4.36
CA ALA A 183 16.17 -0.76 -4.54
C ALA A 183 17.08 0.21 -5.30
N SER A 184 18.35 0.31 -4.91
CA SER A 184 19.35 1.15 -5.59
C SER A 184 19.53 0.74 -7.05
N THR A 185 19.63 -0.56 -7.32
CA THR A 185 19.81 -1.06 -8.69
C THR A 185 18.61 -0.73 -9.59
N ASN A 186 17.38 -0.85 -9.07
CA ASN A 186 16.18 -0.49 -9.83
C ASN A 186 16.05 1.01 -10.04
N ALA A 187 16.29 1.82 -8.99
CA ALA A 187 16.30 3.27 -9.10
C ALA A 187 17.32 3.73 -10.15
N ASP A 188 18.55 3.24 -10.08
CA ASP A 188 19.61 3.59 -11.04
C ASP A 188 19.27 3.16 -12.47
N ARG A 189 18.71 1.96 -12.65
CA ARG A 189 18.27 1.47 -13.95
C ARG A 189 17.20 2.37 -14.55
N LEU A 190 16.21 2.76 -13.75
CA LEU A 190 15.11 3.64 -14.18
C LEU A 190 15.62 5.05 -14.50
N MET A 191 16.50 5.63 -13.67
CA MET A 191 17.12 6.93 -13.94
C MET A 191 17.97 6.92 -15.21
N LYS A 192 18.72 5.84 -15.47
CA LYS A 192 19.49 5.70 -16.73
C LYS A 192 18.59 5.53 -17.95
N ALA A 193 17.49 4.79 -17.82
CA ALA A 193 16.53 4.63 -18.89
C ALA A 193 15.79 5.94 -19.20
N GLU A 194 15.44 6.70 -18.16
CA GLU A 194 14.82 8.01 -18.27
C GLU A 194 15.71 8.99 -19.04
N GLU A 195 17.02 9.00 -18.80
CA GLU A 195 17.94 9.93 -19.48
C GLU A 195 17.88 9.75 -21.01
N LYS A 196 17.66 8.52 -21.48
CA LYS A 196 17.51 8.24 -22.91
C LYS A 196 16.22 8.81 -23.46
N ASP A 197 15.12 8.64 -22.74
CA ASP A 197 13.81 9.19 -23.15
C ASP A 197 13.83 10.73 -23.12
N ALA A 198 14.54 11.32 -22.15
CA ALA A 198 14.67 12.76 -22.00
C ALA A 198 15.35 13.45 -23.19
N GLN A 199 16.14 12.71 -24.00
CA GLN A 199 16.74 13.24 -25.22
C GLN A 199 15.67 13.71 -26.23
N GLY A 200 14.49 13.09 -26.22
CA GLY A 200 13.36 13.48 -27.08
C GLY A 200 12.67 14.78 -26.66
N LEU A 201 12.98 15.35 -25.48
CA LEU A 201 12.37 16.60 -25.01
C LEU A 201 12.76 17.83 -25.83
N THR A 202 13.85 17.75 -26.59
CA THR A 202 14.28 18.80 -27.53
C THR A 202 13.92 18.47 -28.99
N GLY A 203 13.26 17.33 -29.24
CA GLY A 203 12.82 16.87 -30.55
C GLY A 203 11.60 17.63 -31.11
N ASN A 204 10.98 17.11 -32.16
CA ASN A 204 9.76 17.72 -32.71
C ASN A 204 8.55 17.57 -31.75
N ILE A 205 7.43 18.25 -32.04
CA ILE A 205 6.23 18.24 -31.16
C ILE A 205 5.68 16.82 -30.94
N GLY A 206 5.73 15.95 -31.95
CA GLY A 206 5.27 14.56 -31.84
C GLY A 206 6.16 13.72 -30.91
N GLU A 207 7.47 13.93 -30.97
CA GLU A 207 8.45 13.29 -30.09
C GLU A 207 8.36 13.80 -28.65
N LEU A 208 8.16 15.11 -28.47
CA LEU A 208 8.09 15.75 -27.16
C LEU A 208 7.01 15.11 -26.27
N GLY A 209 5.80 14.91 -26.79
CA GLY A 209 4.70 14.35 -26.00
C GLY A 209 5.02 12.95 -25.49
N LYS A 210 5.53 12.08 -26.38
CA LYS A 210 5.93 10.71 -26.03
C LYS A 210 7.11 10.70 -25.06
N ALA A 211 8.16 11.48 -25.34
CA ALA A 211 9.34 11.59 -24.51
C ALA A 211 8.98 12.09 -23.10
N SER A 212 8.12 13.11 -23.00
CA SER A 212 7.65 13.66 -21.72
C SER A 212 6.91 12.63 -20.89
N ALA A 213 5.98 11.89 -21.50
CA ALA A 213 5.25 10.83 -20.81
C ALA A 213 6.18 9.72 -20.30
N GLN A 214 7.09 9.23 -21.15
CA GLN A 214 7.99 8.14 -20.82
C GLN A 214 9.06 8.52 -19.80
N SER A 215 9.65 9.71 -19.92
CA SER A 215 10.64 10.20 -18.95
C SER A 215 9.99 10.45 -17.60
N LEU A 216 8.84 11.14 -17.54
CA LEU A 216 8.16 11.41 -16.28
C LEU A 216 7.69 10.14 -15.56
N GLU A 217 7.17 9.16 -16.31
CA GLU A 217 6.81 7.85 -15.76
C GLU A 217 8.03 7.19 -15.09
N LYS A 218 9.18 7.17 -15.77
CA LYS A 218 10.41 6.58 -15.21
C LYS A 218 10.94 7.34 -14.01
N LEU A 219 10.85 8.68 -13.98
CA LEU A 219 11.21 9.46 -12.80
C LEU A 219 10.33 9.11 -11.60
N ARG A 220 9.01 8.97 -11.82
CA ARG A 220 8.06 8.58 -10.76
C ARG A 220 8.34 7.15 -10.28
N SER A 221 8.54 6.21 -11.19
CA SER A 221 8.90 4.84 -10.83
C SER A 221 10.24 4.79 -10.08
N ALA A 222 11.25 5.53 -10.52
CA ALA A 222 12.54 5.62 -9.83
C ALA A 222 12.36 6.17 -8.42
N ALA A 223 11.55 7.22 -8.25
CA ALA A 223 11.24 7.81 -6.96
C ALA A 223 10.59 6.82 -5.99
N LEU A 224 9.71 5.93 -6.46
CA LEU A 224 9.14 4.87 -5.62
C LEU A 224 10.23 3.95 -5.05
N TRP A 225 11.21 3.55 -5.86
CA TRP A 225 12.34 2.74 -5.40
C TRP A 225 13.30 3.53 -4.50
N MET A 226 13.48 4.82 -4.77
CA MET A 226 14.38 5.69 -4.02
C MET A 226 13.90 5.96 -2.58
N GLN A 227 12.64 5.67 -2.24
CA GLN A 227 12.17 5.73 -0.85
C GLN A 227 12.93 4.76 0.08
N TYR A 228 13.55 3.72 -0.49
CA TYR A 228 14.25 2.67 0.23
C TYR A 228 15.78 2.80 0.17
N VAL A 229 16.30 3.91 -0.34
CA VAL A 229 17.75 4.19 -0.39
C VAL A 229 18.09 5.48 0.36
N PRO A 230 19.34 5.65 0.81
CA PRO A 230 19.78 6.88 1.44
C PRO A 230 19.59 8.09 0.52
N GLY A 231 19.06 9.20 1.05
CA GLY A 231 18.84 10.44 0.30
C GLY A 231 17.46 10.55 -0.38
N GLY A 232 16.67 9.48 -0.40
CA GLY A 232 15.29 9.51 -0.88
C GLY A 232 15.16 9.83 -2.37
N ASP A 233 13.98 10.31 -2.77
CA ASP A 233 13.61 10.58 -4.16
C ASP A 233 14.13 11.92 -4.71
N ARG A 234 14.94 12.65 -3.94
CA ARG A 234 15.47 13.97 -4.33
C ARG A 234 16.15 13.97 -5.70
N PRO A 235 17.01 12.99 -6.08
CA PRO A 235 17.63 12.99 -7.40
C PRO A 235 16.62 12.93 -8.56
N ALA A 236 15.53 12.17 -8.41
CA ALA A 236 14.47 12.10 -9.40
C ALA A 236 13.70 13.42 -9.51
N ARG A 237 13.44 14.09 -8.38
CA ARG A 237 12.75 15.40 -8.34
C ARG A 237 13.60 16.52 -8.92
N ASP A 238 14.88 16.59 -8.55
CA ASP A 238 15.81 17.60 -9.08
C ASP A 238 15.93 17.45 -10.61
N ARG A 239 15.99 16.22 -11.11
CA ARG A 239 16.01 15.95 -12.54
C ARG A 239 14.70 16.32 -13.22
N ALA A 240 13.54 16.09 -12.58
CA ALA A 240 12.26 16.52 -13.10
C ALA A 240 12.22 18.05 -13.30
N GLU A 241 12.70 18.83 -12.32
CA GLU A 241 12.79 20.28 -12.48
C GLU A 241 13.66 20.67 -13.69
N GLN A 242 14.82 20.02 -13.87
CA GLN A 242 15.69 20.24 -15.02
C GLN A 242 14.99 19.91 -16.36
N ARG A 243 14.14 18.88 -16.40
CA ARG A 243 13.34 18.55 -17.61
C ARG A 243 12.29 19.62 -17.88
N GLY A 244 11.60 20.10 -16.85
CA GLY A 244 10.67 21.23 -16.95
C GLY A 244 11.37 22.47 -17.53
N ASP A 245 12.55 22.81 -17.01
CA ASP A 245 13.37 23.92 -17.51
C ASP A 245 13.81 23.73 -18.97
N THR A 246 14.11 22.49 -19.37
CA THR A 246 14.51 22.16 -20.74
C THR A 246 13.35 22.39 -21.72
N ILE A 247 12.14 21.97 -21.35
CA ILE A 247 10.94 22.17 -22.17
C ILE A 247 10.60 23.68 -22.26
N MET A 248 10.70 24.41 -21.15
CA MET A 248 10.40 25.85 -21.11
C MET A 248 11.34 26.71 -21.96
N LYS A 249 12.54 26.22 -22.27
CA LYS A 249 13.52 26.90 -23.14
C LYS A 249 13.25 26.69 -24.63
N ARG A 250 12.28 25.86 -25.01
CA ARG A 250 11.95 25.62 -26.42
C ARG A 250 11.37 26.89 -27.07
N PRO A 251 11.57 27.07 -28.39
CA PRO A 251 11.07 28.23 -29.13
C PRO A 251 9.54 28.27 -29.28
N ASP A 252 8.85 27.17 -28.98
CA ASP A 252 7.39 27.00 -29.07
C ASP A 252 6.70 26.87 -27.67
N PRO A 253 6.91 27.80 -26.73
CA PRO A 253 6.55 27.60 -25.33
C PRO A 253 5.03 27.50 -25.10
N THR A 254 4.19 28.05 -25.97
CA THR A 254 2.73 28.04 -25.80
C THR A 254 2.14 26.63 -25.88
N PHE A 255 2.71 25.75 -26.72
CA PHE A 255 2.20 24.39 -26.92
C PHE A 255 2.88 23.34 -26.04
N THR A 256 3.95 23.72 -25.33
CA THR A 256 4.81 22.80 -24.59
C THR A 256 4.78 23.03 -23.07
N GLN A 257 4.26 24.17 -22.62
CA GLN A 257 4.06 24.53 -21.20
C GLN A 257 3.30 23.47 -20.39
N GLY A 258 2.30 22.81 -20.99
CA GLY A 258 1.55 21.75 -20.31
C GLY A 258 2.44 20.56 -19.91
N GLN A 259 3.42 20.20 -20.73
CA GLN A 259 4.37 19.12 -20.41
C GLN A 259 5.36 19.56 -19.33
N ALA A 260 5.89 20.79 -19.42
CA ALA A 260 6.77 21.34 -18.40
C ALA A 260 6.10 21.40 -17.01
N MET A 261 4.81 21.75 -16.97
CA MET A 261 4.03 21.79 -15.74
C MET A 261 4.01 20.44 -15.00
N LEU A 262 3.83 19.33 -15.73
CA LEU A 262 3.80 17.99 -15.12
C LEU A 262 5.11 17.63 -14.42
N TYR A 263 6.24 18.05 -15.01
CA TYR A 263 7.56 17.88 -14.41
C TYR A 263 7.75 18.74 -13.15
N TYR A 264 7.31 20.00 -13.19
CA TYR A 264 7.39 20.88 -12.02
C TYR A 264 6.48 20.42 -10.88
N GLU A 265 5.26 19.96 -11.18
CA GLU A 265 4.34 19.41 -10.18
C GLU A 265 4.94 18.18 -9.49
N PHE A 266 5.63 17.32 -10.24
CA PHE A 266 6.34 16.18 -9.66
C PHE A 266 7.59 16.59 -8.86
N ALA A 267 8.38 17.56 -9.35
CA ALA A 267 9.55 18.05 -8.65
C ALA A 267 9.19 18.65 -7.28
N GLY A 268 8.14 19.48 -7.23
CA GLY A 268 7.57 20.00 -5.98
C GLY A 268 8.47 20.95 -5.17
N SER A 269 9.62 21.36 -5.73
CA SER A 269 10.51 22.36 -5.13
C SER A 269 9.83 23.74 -5.07
N PRO A 270 10.31 24.70 -4.25
CA PRO A 270 9.78 26.07 -4.25
C PRO A 270 9.78 26.70 -5.66
N LYS A 271 10.90 26.59 -6.38
CA LYS A 271 11.01 27.07 -7.76
C LYS A 271 10.00 26.39 -8.69
N ALA A 272 9.85 25.07 -8.59
CA ALA A 272 8.91 24.32 -9.41
C ALA A 272 7.44 24.73 -9.14
N LYS A 273 7.10 25.03 -7.88
CA LYS A 273 5.78 25.56 -7.50
C LYS A 273 5.55 26.95 -8.10
N ASP A 274 6.54 27.83 -8.04
CA ASP A 274 6.45 29.18 -8.63
C ASP A 274 6.29 29.09 -10.15
N MET A 275 7.04 28.21 -10.81
CA MET A 275 6.92 27.96 -12.25
C MET A 275 5.56 27.38 -12.63
N THR A 276 5.03 26.45 -11.83
CA THR A 276 3.67 25.91 -12.01
C THR A 276 2.62 27.01 -11.91
N ALA A 277 2.73 27.88 -10.90
CA ALA A 277 1.82 29.01 -10.72
C ALA A 277 1.91 30.01 -11.89
N HIS A 278 3.12 30.30 -12.35
CA HIS A 278 3.35 31.16 -13.51
C HIS A 278 2.72 30.60 -14.79
N ILE A 279 2.89 29.30 -15.07
CA ILE A 279 2.27 28.62 -16.22
C ILE A 279 0.74 28.69 -16.12
N LYS A 280 0.17 28.41 -14.95
CA LYS A 280 -1.30 28.47 -14.72
C LYS A 280 -1.84 29.88 -14.96
N LYS A 281 -1.20 30.91 -14.38
CA LYS A 281 -1.59 32.31 -14.59
C LYS A 281 -1.55 32.70 -16.07
N LYS A 282 -0.48 32.35 -16.78
CA LYS A 282 -0.35 32.65 -18.21
C LYS A 282 -1.39 31.92 -19.07
N SER A 283 -1.73 30.69 -18.71
CA SER A 283 -2.80 29.93 -19.36
C SER A 283 -4.17 30.59 -19.16
N GLU A 284 -4.48 31.03 -17.93
CA GLU A 284 -5.71 31.77 -17.63
C GLU A 284 -5.79 33.11 -18.38
N GLU A 285 -4.70 33.87 -18.44
CA GLU A 285 -4.63 35.13 -19.19
C GLU A 285 -4.85 34.90 -20.69
N SER A 286 -4.25 33.85 -21.25
CA SER A 286 -4.41 33.47 -22.66
C SER A 286 -5.85 33.03 -22.96
N GLN A 287 -6.46 32.26 -22.06
CA GLN A 287 -7.87 31.85 -22.17
C GLN A 287 -8.80 33.07 -22.13
N ARG A 288 -8.62 33.98 -21.16
CA ARG A 288 -9.41 35.22 -21.08
C ARG A 288 -9.25 36.11 -22.31
N ALA A 289 -8.04 36.18 -22.88
CA ALA A 289 -7.80 36.91 -24.12
C ALA A 289 -8.53 36.28 -25.32
N MET A 290 -8.53 34.95 -25.40
CA MET A 290 -9.24 34.20 -26.44
C MET A 290 -10.76 34.34 -26.32
N GLU A 291 -11.29 34.31 -25.09
CA GLU A 291 -12.71 34.56 -24.79
C GLU A 291 -13.11 35.98 -25.24
N LYS A 292 -12.34 37.01 -24.85
CA LYS A 292 -12.57 38.40 -25.29
C LYS A 292 -12.50 38.57 -26.81
N ALA A 293 -11.55 37.90 -27.47
CA ALA A 293 -11.44 37.92 -28.93
C ALA A 293 -12.64 37.23 -29.60
N GLY A 294 -13.11 36.10 -29.03
CA GLY A 294 -14.31 35.39 -29.49
C GLY A 294 -15.59 36.21 -29.31
N GLU A 295 -15.74 36.89 -28.17
CA GLU A 295 -16.84 37.83 -27.91
C GLU A 295 -16.81 39.01 -28.88
N SER A 296 -15.61 39.58 -29.12
CA SER A 296 -15.43 40.68 -30.06
C SER A 296 -15.79 40.28 -31.50
N MET A 297 -15.38 39.08 -31.94
CA MET A 297 -15.77 38.54 -33.25
C MET A 297 -17.28 38.32 -33.35
N LYS A 298 -17.91 37.70 -32.34
CA LYS A 298 -19.37 37.54 -32.29
C LYS A 298 -20.10 38.88 -32.40
N GLY A 299 -19.64 39.89 -31.65
CA GLY A 299 -20.19 41.25 -31.71
C GLY A 299 -20.04 41.90 -33.09
N MET A 300 -18.91 41.68 -33.77
CA MET A 300 -18.66 42.20 -35.11
C MET A 300 -19.57 41.54 -36.17
N PHE A 301 -19.83 40.23 -36.05
CA PHE A 301 -20.79 39.53 -36.92
C PHE A 301 -22.23 39.99 -36.68
N SER A 302 -22.63 40.19 -35.42
CA SER A 302 -23.97 40.71 -35.10
C SER A 302 -24.19 42.13 -35.61
N GLN A 303 -23.22 43.04 -35.42
CA GLN A 303 -23.34 44.41 -35.92
C GLN A 303 -23.36 44.50 -37.45
N LYS A 304 -22.57 43.65 -38.13
CA LYS A 304 -22.60 43.59 -39.59
C LYS A 304 -23.94 43.06 -40.11
N GLY A 305 -24.50 42.03 -39.47
CA GLY A 305 -25.83 41.51 -39.78
C GLY A 305 -26.94 42.54 -39.55
N GLU A 306 -26.90 43.30 -38.45
CA GLU A 306 -27.87 44.37 -38.17
C GLU A 306 -27.77 45.54 -39.16
N ALA A 307 -26.56 45.90 -39.59
CA ALA A 307 -26.35 46.96 -40.58
C ALA A 307 -26.84 46.53 -41.98
N GLU A 308 -26.60 45.27 -42.36
CA GLU A 308 -27.09 44.70 -43.63
C GLU A 308 -28.62 44.54 -43.61
N GLN A 309 -29.21 44.15 -42.48
CA GLN A 309 -30.66 44.08 -42.30
C GLN A 309 -31.32 45.46 -42.41
N LYS A 310 -30.76 46.49 -41.74
CA LYS A 310 -31.26 47.87 -41.87
C LYS A 310 -31.15 48.42 -43.28
N GLN A 311 -30.10 48.07 -44.03
CA GLN A 311 -29.99 48.44 -45.44
C GLN A 311 -31.04 47.74 -46.30
N PHE A 312 -31.32 46.46 -46.03
CA PHE A 312 -32.38 45.73 -46.72
C PHE A 312 -33.75 46.33 -46.43
N ASP A 313 -34.08 46.61 -45.16
CA ASP A 313 -35.35 47.21 -44.76
C ASP A 313 -35.53 48.60 -45.38
N LYS A 314 -34.45 49.40 -45.44
CA LYS A 314 -34.49 50.70 -46.11
C LYS A 314 -34.73 50.57 -47.62
N LYS A 315 -34.03 49.67 -48.31
CA LYS A 315 -34.27 49.40 -49.74
C LYS A 315 -35.68 48.88 -50.00
N LYS A 316 -36.21 48.05 -49.10
CA LYS A 316 -37.58 47.55 -49.16
C LYS A 316 -38.60 48.69 -49.02
N ALA A 317 -38.42 49.57 -48.03
CA ALA A 317 -39.29 50.72 -47.83
C ALA A 317 -39.21 51.72 -49.00
N ASP A 318 -38.03 51.95 -49.58
CA ASP A 318 -37.86 52.77 -50.77
C ASP A 318 -38.57 52.13 -51.99
N LEU A 319 -38.50 50.80 -52.14
CA LEU A 319 -39.22 50.07 -53.18
C LEU A 319 -40.74 50.13 -53.02
N GLU A 320 -41.25 49.97 -51.79
CA GLU A 320 -42.69 50.05 -51.49
C GLU A 320 -43.23 51.46 -51.81
N LYS A 321 -42.44 52.49 -51.55
CA LYS A 321 -42.77 53.88 -51.85
C LYS A 321 -42.75 54.20 -53.35
N GLU A 322 -41.86 53.58 -54.13
CA GLU A 322 -41.82 53.71 -55.59
C GLU A 322 -42.93 52.91 -56.30
N LEU A 323 -43.36 51.79 -55.72
CA LEU A 323 -44.37 50.89 -56.29
C LEU A 323 -45.81 51.22 -55.85
N GLY A 324 -45.99 52.21 -54.96
CA GLY A 324 -47.31 52.78 -54.63
C GLY A 324 -48.21 51.87 -53.79
N PHE A 325 -47.62 51.06 -52.90
CA PHE A 325 -48.35 50.39 -51.81
C PHE A 325 -48.35 51.25 -50.54
#